data_AF-A0A3P7RFU0-F1
#
_entry.id   AF-A0A3P7RFU0-F1
#
_cell.length_a   1.000
_cell.length_b   1.000
_cell.length_c   1.000
_cell.angle_alpha   90.00
_cell.angle_beta   90.00
_cell.angle_gamma   90.00
#
_symmetry.space_group_name_H-M   'P 1'
#
loop_
_entity.id
_entity.type
_entity.pdbx_description
1 polymer ?
#
loop_
_entity_poly.entity_id
_entity_poly.type
_entity_poly.pdbx_seq_one_letter_code
_entity_poly.pdbx_strand_id
1 'polypeptide(L)' 'MQPSHLQKEDSGCSADKKLFVWREVSVDGDIYKLREMRSSTKRGELIADETNELQDGTLIDLCGATLLWRTAE' A
#
# COMPACT_ATOMS: atom_id res chain seq x y z
N MET A 1 -47.31 -10.16 20.32
CA MET A 1 -45.96 -9.78 20.80
C MET A 1 -45.03 -9.82 19.60
N GLN A 2 -44.57 -8.66 19.12
CA GLN A 2 -43.63 -8.56 18.00
C GLN A 2 -42.20 -8.45 18.55
N PRO A 3 -41.21 -9.15 17.97
CA PRO A 3 -39.83 -9.00 18.39
C PRO A 3 -39.28 -7.67 17.85
N SER A 4 -38.91 -6.78 18.77
CA SER A 4 -38.19 -5.55 18.50
C SER A 4 -36.87 -5.88 17.78
N HIS A 5 -36.70 -5.30 16.59
CA HIS A 5 -35.43 -5.29 15.87
C HIS A 5 -34.33 -4.73 16.78
N LEU A 6 -33.43 -5.59 17.21
CA LEU A 6 -32.18 -5.20 17.84
C LEU A 6 -31.29 -4.66 16.71
N GLN A 7 -31.29 -3.34 16.52
CA GLN A 7 -30.30 -2.68 15.67
C GLN A 7 -28.92 -2.95 16.29
N LYS A 8 -28.09 -3.72 15.60
CA LYS A 8 -26.64 -3.74 15.88
C LYS A 8 -26.12 -2.35 15.55
N GLU A 9 -25.77 -1.59 16.57
CA GLU A 9 -24.85 -0.46 16.40
C GLU A 9 -23.48 -1.04 16.04
N ASP A 10 -23.18 -1.04 14.74
CA ASP A 10 -21.83 -1.27 14.24
C ASP A 10 -20.96 -0.06 14.63
N SER A 11 -20.47 -0.11 15.86
CA SER A 11 -19.47 0.82 16.37
C SER A 11 -18.09 0.27 15.98
N GLY A 12 -17.65 0.54 14.74
CA GLY A 12 -16.41 -0.05 14.24
C GLY A 12 -15.80 0.61 12.99
N CYS A 13 -14.80 1.45 13.22
CA CYS A 13 -13.81 1.99 12.25
C CYS A 13 -14.26 3.17 11.37
N SER A 14 -14.04 4.37 11.92
CA SER A 14 -14.02 5.65 11.22
C SER A 14 -13.19 5.60 9.92
N ALA A 15 -13.86 5.98 8.81
CA ALA A 15 -13.36 6.58 7.57
C ALA A 15 -11.98 6.15 7.05
N ASP A 16 -11.97 5.44 5.92
CA ASP A 16 -10.99 5.52 4.84
C ASP A 16 -9.53 5.77 5.27
N LYS A 17 -8.99 4.95 6.17
CA LYS A 17 -7.53 4.87 6.29
C LYS A 17 -7.04 4.25 4.99
N LYS A 18 -6.64 5.09 4.03
CA LYS A 18 -5.96 4.69 2.80
C LYS A 18 -4.82 3.77 3.24
N LEU A 19 -5.03 2.46 3.07
CA LEU A 19 -4.03 1.46 3.42
C LEU A 19 -2.78 1.75 2.60
N PHE A 20 -1.61 1.48 3.16
CA PHE A 20 -0.35 1.65 2.45
C PHE A 20 -0.39 0.83 1.14
N VAL A 21 -0.15 1.49 0.01
CA VAL A 21 -0.22 0.90 -1.32
C VAL A 21 1.20 0.55 -1.77
N TRP A 22 1.41 -0.68 -2.20
CA TRP A 22 2.67 -1.10 -2.80
C TRP A 22 2.88 -0.46 -4.17
N ARG A 23 4.11 0.02 -4.39
CA ARG A 23 4.59 0.54 -5.67
C ARG A 23 5.77 -0.28 -6.15
N GLU A 24 5.95 -0.33 -7.46
CA GLU A 24 7.16 -0.87 -8.08
C GLU A 24 8.08 0.31 -8.44
N VAL A 25 9.35 0.21 -8.07
CA VAL A 25 10.37 1.22 -8.38
C VAL A 25 11.27 0.69 -9.49
N SER A 26 11.51 1.48 -10.53
CA SER A 26 12.41 1.08 -11.62
C SER A 26 13.89 1.22 -11.22
N VAL A 27 14.79 0.74 -12.08
CA VAL A 27 16.24 0.90 -11.90
C VAL A 27 16.64 2.39 -11.84
N ASP A 28 15.98 3.24 -12.63
CA ASP A 28 16.24 4.69 -12.69
C ASP A 28 15.43 5.48 -11.65
N GLY A 29 14.63 4.82 -10.81
CA GLY A 29 13.89 5.44 -9.70
C GLY A 29 12.46 5.87 -9.98
N ASP A 30 11.94 5.64 -11.19
CA ASP A 30 10.54 5.92 -11.53
C ASP A 30 9.57 5.03 -10.72
N ILE A 31 8.39 5.58 -10.39
CA ILE A 31 7.35 4.89 -9.62
C ILE A 31 6.25 4.35 -10.54
N TYR A 32 5.90 3.08 -10.36
CA TYR A 32 4.83 2.41 -11.09
C TYR A 32 3.82 1.74 -10.14
N LYS A 33 2.58 1.59 -10.62
CA LYS A 33 1.64 0.62 -10.04
C LYS A 33 2.24 -0.79 -10.12
N LEU A 34 1.78 -1.68 -9.24
CA LEU A 34 2.13 -3.09 -9.34
C LEU A 34 1.72 -3.68 -10.69
N ARG A 35 2.52 -4.63 -11.18
CA ARG A 35 2.15 -5.51 -12.29
C ARG A 35 0.97 -6.39 -11.89
N GLU A 36 0.22 -6.87 -12.88
CA GLU A 36 -0.91 -7.79 -12.66
C GLU A 36 -0.48 -9.07 -11.93
N MET A 37 0.69 -9.59 -12.27
CA MET A 37 1.34 -10.71 -11.58
C MET A 37 2.80 -10.38 -11.32
N ARG A 38 3.32 -10.88 -10.19
CA ARG A 38 4.75 -10.83 -9.88
C ARG A 38 5.54 -11.42 -11.04
N SER A 39 6.65 -10.77 -11.40
CA SER A 39 7.54 -11.19 -12.49
C SER A 39 6.96 -11.16 -13.92
N SER A 40 5.74 -10.67 -14.13
CA SER A 40 5.20 -10.44 -15.49
C SER A 40 6.10 -9.50 -16.27
N THR A 41 6.29 -9.70 -17.57
CA THR A 41 7.07 -8.77 -18.42
C THR A 41 6.33 -7.46 -18.71
N LYS A 42 5.01 -7.43 -18.47
CA LYS A 42 4.19 -6.22 -18.62
C LYS A 42 4.32 -5.36 -17.36
N ARG A 43 4.97 -4.20 -17.51
CA ARG A 43 5.10 -3.17 -16.45
C ARG A 43 3.74 -2.56 -16.10
N GLY A 44 3.58 -2.11 -14.86
CA GLY A 44 2.44 -1.31 -14.43
C GLY A 44 2.42 0.10 -15.02
N GLU A 45 1.39 0.87 -14.67
CA GLU A 45 1.25 2.26 -15.09
C GLU A 45 2.21 3.18 -14.32
N LEU A 46 2.83 4.14 -15.02
CA LEU A 46 3.68 5.17 -14.42
C LEU A 46 2.85 6.10 -13.53
N ILE A 47 3.41 6.47 -12.38
CA ILE A 47 2.81 7.42 -11.43
C ILE A 47 3.75 8.62 -11.32
N ALA A 48 3.48 9.65 -12.10
CA ALA A 48 4.37 10.80 -12.24
C ALA A 48 4.37 11.74 -11.01
N ASP A 49 3.39 11.61 -10.12
CA ASP A 49 3.18 12.45 -8.95
C ASP A 49 3.74 11.83 -7.65
N GLU A 50 4.36 10.65 -7.71
CA GLU A 50 5.03 9.99 -6.57
C GLU A 50 6.56 9.91 -6.79
N THR A 51 7.33 9.97 -5.70
CA THR A 51 8.80 9.90 -5.72
C THR A 51 9.31 8.62 -5.04
N ASN A 52 10.58 8.28 -5.25
CA ASN A 52 11.25 7.15 -4.60
C ASN A 52 11.98 7.52 -3.29
N GLU A 53 11.73 8.72 -2.75
CA GLU A 53 12.32 9.15 -1.49
C GLU A 53 11.73 8.34 -0.32
N LEU A 54 12.61 7.66 0.44
CA LEU A 54 12.19 6.81 1.56
C LEU A 54 11.81 7.66 2.78
N GLN A 55 10.58 7.49 3.25
CA GLN A 55 10.08 8.07 4.50
C GLN A 55 10.23 7.09 5.66
N ASP A 56 10.44 7.56 6.89
CA ASP A 56 10.48 6.70 8.08
C ASP A 56 9.25 5.76 8.10
N GLY A 57 9.50 4.46 8.26
CA GLY A 57 8.45 3.44 8.19
C GLY A 57 8.21 2.83 6.80
N THR A 58 8.93 3.26 5.75
CA THR A 58 8.79 2.67 4.41
C THR A 58 9.16 1.18 4.43
N LEU A 59 8.29 0.34 3.87
CA LEU A 59 8.57 -1.08 3.65
C LEU A 59 9.11 -1.31 2.23
N ILE A 60 10.17 -2.11 2.13
CA ILE A 60 10.81 -2.43 0.84
C ILE A 60 10.81 -3.95 0.66
N ASP A 61 10.11 -4.44 -0.35
CA ASP A 61 10.07 -5.87 -0.67
C ASP A 61 11.11 -6.21 -1.75
N LEU A 62 12.04 -7.11 -1.42
CA LEU A 62 13.12 -7.59 -2.30
C LEU A 62 12.84 -9.01 -2.82
N CYS A 63 11.57 -9.44 -2.83
CA CYS A 63 11.11 -10.73 -3.32
C CYS A 63 11.74 -11.93 -2.59
N GLY A 64 11.70 -11.87 -1.25
CA GLY A 64 12.21 -12.93 -0.36
C GLY A 64 12.55 -12.41 1.03
N ALA A 65 12.76 -11.09 1.16
CA ALA A 65 12.86 -10.37 2.40
C ALA A 65 12.15 -9.03 2.29
N THR A 66 11.60 -8.55 3.41
CA THR A 66 11.05 -7.21 3.53
C THR A 66 11.92 -6.41 4.50
N LEU A 67 12.41 -5.26 4.04
CA LEU A 67 13.15 -4.31 4.87
C LEU A 67 12.22 -3.24 5.41
N LEU A 68 12.51 -2.73 6.61
CA LEU A 68 11.88 -1.53 7.18
C LEU A 68 12.92 -0.41 7.18
N TRP A 69 12.62 0.68 6.47
CA TRP A 69 13.43 1.89 6.52
C TRP A 69 13.12 2.69 7.78
N ARG A 70 14.18 3.19 8.44
CA ARG A 70 14.10 4.12 9.56
C ARG A 70 15.01 5.30 9.32
N THR A 71 14.51 6.51 9.54
CA THR A 71 15.35 7.72 9.55
C THR A 71 16.26 7.68 10.77
N ALA A 72 17.50 8.14 10.64
CA ALA A 72 18.52 8.04 11.68
C ALA A 72 18.37 8.99 12.88
N GLU A 73 17.28 9.76 12.95
CA GLU A 73 17.14 11.04 13.70
C GLU A 73 17.91 12.21 13.08
#